data_AF-Q7N2X5-F1
#
_entry.id   AF-Q7N2X5-F1
#
_cell.length_a   1.000
_cell.length_b   1.000
_cell.length_c   1.000
_cell.angle_alpha   90.00
_cell.angle_beta   90.00
_cell.angle_gamma   90.00
#
_symmetry.space_group_name_H-M   'P 1'
#
loop_
_entity.id
_entity.type
_entity.pdbx_description
1 polymer ?
#
loop_
_entity_poly.entity_id
_entity_poly.type
_entity_poly.pdbx_seq_one_letter_code
_entity_poly.pdbx_strand_id
1 'polypeptide(L)' 'MYLKDEVTNETLSLLQDLVDLKMATEAEKAALLDWKKYRVLLTCVDILQASDIKWPQMPK' A
#
# COMPACT_ATOMS: atom_id res chain seq x y z
N MET A 1 -17.10 -5.50 -5.51
CA MET A 1 -15.66 -5.51 -5.17
C MET A 1 -15.03 -4.29 -5.84
N TYR A 2 -15.24 -3.10 -5.28
CA TYR A 2 -14.76 -1.81 -5.83
C TYR A 2 -14.40 -0.78 -4.74
N LEU A 3 -14.84 -0.98 -3.50
CA LEU A 3 -14.65 -0.01 -2.41
C LEU A 3 -13.30 -0.11 -1.68
N LYS A 4 -12.50 -1.15 -1.94
CA LYS A 4 -11.26 -1.41 -1.17
C LYS A 4 -10.05 -0.71 -1.75
N ASP A 5 -9.97 -0.54 -3.07
CA ASP A 5 -8.84 0.14 -3.72
C ASP A 5 -8.90 1.67 -3.54
N GLU A 6 -10.11 2.23 -3.44
CA GLU A 6 -10.31 3.68 -3.27
C GLU A 6 -9.79 4.17 -1.90
N VAL A 7 -10.18 3.50 -0.82
CA VAL A 7 -9.71 3.80 0.56
C VAL A 7 -8.20 3.65 0.69
N THR A 8 -7.61 2.70 -0.04
CA THR A 8 -6.17 2.45 -0.04
C THR A 8 -5.39 3.59 -0.70
N ASN A 9 -5.92 4.10 -1.82
CA ASN A 9 -5.30 5.21 -2.54
C ASN A 9 -5.41 6.53 -1.77
N GLU A 10 -6.54 6.77 -1.11
CA GLU A 10 -6.73 7.97 -0.28
C GLU A 10 -5.78 7.99 0.91
N THR A 11 -5.65 6.87 1.62
CA THR A 11 -4.73 6.74 2.76
C THR A 11 -3.28 6.91 2.32
N LEU A 12 -2.90 6.33 1.18
CA LEU A 12 -1.56 6.48 0.62
C LEU A 12 -1.28 7.93 0.21
N SER A 13 -2.26 8.59 -0.43
CA SER A 13 -2.14 10.00 -0.84
C SER A 13 -1.93 10.88 0.38
N LEU A 14 -2.74 10.69 1.43
CA LEU A 14 -2.62 11.46 2.67
C LEU A 14 -1.26 11.27 3.34
N LEU A 15 -0.78 10.02 3.45
CA LEU A 15 0.54 9.73 4.01
C LEU A 15 1.67 10.33 3.16
N GLN A 16 1.52 10.31 1.84
CA GLN A 16 2.47 10.93 0.91
C GLN A 16 2.48 12.45 1.06
N ASP A 17 1.31 13.09 1.14
CA ASP A 17 1.17 14.53 1.35
C ASP A 17 1.80 14.95 2.68
N LEU A 18 1.60 14.18 3.76
CA LEU A 18 2.24 14.43 5.06
C LEU A 18 3.77 14.34 4.97
N VAL A 19 4.31 13.37 4.21
CA VAL A 19 5.76 13.24 4.00
C VAL A 19 6.30 14.40 3.18
N ASP A 20 5.59 14.80 2.12
CA ASP A 20 5.98 15.90 1.24
C ASP A 20 5.95 17.25 1.97
N LEU A 21 4.97 17.43 2.86
CA LEU A 21 4.87 18.58 3.77
C LEU A 21 5.82 18.51 4.97
N LYS A 22 6.61 17.42 5.12
CA LYS A 22 7.47 17.14 6.28
C LYS A 22 6.73 17.15 7.62
N MET A 23 5.42 16.90 7.59
CA MET A 23 4.54 16.77 8.76
C MET A 23 4.38 15.33 9.22
N ALA A 24 4.79 14.36 8.39
CA ALA A 24 4.73 12.96 8.72
C ALA A 24 5.65 12.61 9.90
N THR A 25 5.06 11.95 10.88
CA THR A 25 5.74 11.24 11.95
C THR A 25 6.50 10.03 11.40
N GLU A 26 7.45 9.52 12.19
CA GLU A 26 8.20 8.32 11.80
C GLU A 26 7.29 7.09 11.62
N ALA A 27 6.18 7.02 12.36
CA ALA A 27 5.17 5.97 12.20
C ALA A 27 4.45 6.07 10.84
N GLU A 28 4.07 7.28 10.42
CA GLU A 28 3.42 7.51 9.12
C GLU A 28 4.38 7.24 7.95
N LYS A 29 5.67 7.59 8.09
CA LYS A 29 6.70 7.24 7.11
C LYS A 29 6.88 5.73 6.98
N ALA A 30 6.89 5.01 8.11
CA ALA A 30 6.98 3.54 8.11
C ALA A 30 5.74 2.92 7.46
N ALA A 31 4.54 3.40 7.79
CA ALA A 31 3.29 2.97 7.17
C ALA A 31 3.32 3.20 5.65
N LEU A 32 3.73 4.38 5.19
CA LEU A 32 3.85 4.70 3.76
C LEU A 32 4.81 3.74 3.05
N LEU A 33 5.93 3.39 3.68
CA LEU A 33 6.89 2.45 3.12
C LEU A 33 6.29 1.05 2.98
N ASP A 34 5.55 0.58 3.98
CA ASP A 34 4.92 -0.74 3.95
C ASP A 34 3.76 -0.80 2.95
N TRP A 35 2.99 0.27 2.80
CA TRP A 35 2.01 0.41 1.73
C TRP A 35 2.64 0.39 0.33
N LYS A 36 3.78 1.07 0.15
CA LYS A 36 4.53 1.03 -1.13
C LYS A 36 5.04 -0.37 -1.44
N LYS A 37 5.58 -1.08 -0.45
CA LYS A 37 5.98 -2.50 -0.60
C LYS A 37 4.80 -3.38 -0.96
N TYR A 38 3.66 -3.22 -0.27
CA TYR A 38 2.43 -3.96 -0.55
C TYR A 38 1.98 -3.74 -2.00
N ARG A 39 1.97 -2.50 -2.50
CA ARG A 39 1.63 -2.19 -3.89
C ARG A 39 2.60 -2.82 -4.88
N VAL A 40 3.90 -2.75 -4.64
CA VAL A 40 4.91 -3.38 -5.51
C VAL A 40 4.71 -4.88 -5.53
N LEU A 41 4.53 -5.53 -4.37
CA LEU A 41 4.26 -6.96 -4.29
C LEU A 41 2.96 -7.33 -5.03
N LEU A 42 1.89 -6.56 -4.87
CA LEU A 42 0.64 -6.76 -5.59
C LEU A 42 0.82 -6.65 -7.12
N THR A 43 1.64 -5.71 -7.57
CA THR A 43 1.94 -5.48 -9.00
C THR A 43 2.88 -6.56 -9.55
N CYS A 44 3.75 -7.13 -8.70
CA CYS A 44 4.70 -8.18 -9.04
C CYS A 44 4.16 -9.61 -8.82
N VAL A 45 2.95 -9.79 -8.29
CA VAL A 45 2.28 -11.09 -8.31
C VAL A 45 1.99 -11.42 -9.77
N ASP A 46 2.77 -12.35 -10.30
CA ASP A 46 2.66 -12.83 -11.66
C ASP A 46 1.37 -13.66 -11.78
N ILE A 47 0.30 -12.99 -12.20
CA ILE A 47 -1.07 -13.52 -12.33
C ILE A 47 -1.17 -14.77 -13.22
N LEU A 48 -0.11 -15.06 -14.00
CA LEU A 48 -0.03 -16.19 -14.91
C LEU A 48 0.46 -17.51 -14.26
N GLN A 49 1.04 -17.49 -13.06
CA GLN A 49 1.58 -18.70 -12.38
C GLN A 49 0.72 -19.23 -11.22
N ALA A 50 -0.55 -18.80 -11.15
CA ALA A 50 -1.31 -18.77 -9.93
C ALA A 50 -2.25 -19.98 -9.69
N SER A 51 -1.73 -21.12 -9.26
CA SER A 51 -2.57 -22.16 -8.62
C SER A 51 -2.81 -21.88 -7.13
N ASP A 52 -1.94 -21.07 -6.50
CA ASP A 52 -1.92 -20.87 -5.04
C ASP A 52 -1.32 -19.49 -4.68
N ILE A 53 -1.94 -18.39 -5.13
CA ILE A 53 -1.47 -17.03 -4.75
C ILE A 53 -1.77 -16.80 -3.27
N LYS A 54 -0.72 -16.72 -2.45
CA LYS A 54 -0.79 -16.10 -1.13
C LYS A 54 -0.73 -14.57 -1.29
N TRP A 55 -1.91 -13.95 -1.25
CA TRP A 55 -2.00 -12.49 -1.23
C TRP A 55 -1.31 -11.93 0.01
N PRO A 56 -0.47 -10.89 -0.13
CA PRO A 56 0.08 -10.19 1.02
C PRO A 56 -1.07 -9.61 1.85
N GLN A 57 -0.88 -9.48 3.16
CA GLN A 57 -1.87 -8.85 4.02
C GLN A 57 -1.77 -7.33 3.88
N MET A 58 -2.92 -6.67 3.88
CA MET A 58 -2.99 -5.22 3.88
C MET A 58 -2.41 -4.68 5.19
N PRO A 59 -1.44 -3.76 5.15
CA PRO A 59 -0.97 -3.09 6.36
C PRO A 59 -2.12 -2.31 7.01
N LYS A 60 -2.12 -2.26 8.35
CA LYS A 60 -3.12 -1.54 9.15
C LYS A 60 -2.70 -0.10 9.41
#